data_AF-A0A7V7KBB9-F1
#
_entry.id   AF-A0A7V7KBB9-F1
#
_cell.length_a   1.000
_cell.length_b   1.000
_cell.length_c   1.000
_cell.angle_alpha   90.00
_cell.angle_beta   90.00
_cell.angle_gamma   90.00
#
_symmetry.space_group_name_H-M   'P 1'
#
loop_
_entity.id
_entity.type
_entity.pdbx_description
1 polymer ?
#
loop_
_entity_poly.entity_id
_entity_poly.type
_entity_poly.pdbx_seq_one_letter_code
_entity_poly.pdbx_strand_id
1 'polypeptide(L)'
;MKQKNFKYPGDAAMEMFLKKHHCPTTFPVARMRFLGEIASLDFEASPVKTVESFWGGELPVFDGEQDASSFFNTMMALWNRMARHQDGVIVKLTKPKKLRDWDDMVAALRMRSAEIRDGFLFGFGDSGEGQLPPALQDGIHGLEEIAERFDEAAERIQGPRRGEDGLSLDDCRRIIEERTKEIENLFTVIVRAAKELRRLGFEAMDEVDDGGVVH
;
A
#
# COMPACT_ATOMS: atom_id res chain seq x y z
N MET A 1 -11.58 -21.66 2.91
CA MET A 1 -12.01 -21.52 1.49
C MET A 1 -10.80 -21.68 0.58
N LYS A 2 -10.86 -22.54 -0.45
CA LYS A 2 -9.80 -22.57 -1.48
C LYS A 2 -9.81 -21.24 -2.23
N GLN A 3 -8.70 -20.49 -2.20
CA GLN A 3 -8.53 -19.27 -2.99
C GLN A 3 -8.80 -19.59 -4.47
N LYS A 4 -9.81 -18.96 -5.07
CA LYS A 4 -9.97 -18.99 -6.53
C LYS A 4 -8.71 -18.35 -7.14
N ASN A 5 -8.00 -19.10 -7.98
CA ASN A 5 -6.74 -18.63 -8.57
C ASN A 5 -7.04 -17.69 -9.75
N PHE A 6 -7.31 -16.42 -9.45
CA PHE A 6 -7.41 -15.38 -10.47
C PHE A 6 -6.01 -15.03 -10.97
N LYS A 7 -5.77 -15.24 -12.27
CA LYS A 7 -4.47 -14.94 -12.89
C LYS A 7 -4.27 -13.43 -12.93
N TYR A 8 -3.23 -12.94 -12.24
CA TYR A 8 -2.87 -11.53 -12.28
C TYR A 8 -2.46 -11.10 -13.70
N PRO A 9 -3.06 -10.03 -14.26
CA PRO A 9 -2.84 -9.63 -15.66
C PRO A 9 -1.48 -8.94 -15.90
N GLY A 10 -0.76 -8.56 -14.84
CA GLY A 10 0.47 -7.79 -14.93
C GLY A 10 0.24 -6.30 -14.66
N ASP A 11 1.28 -5.61 -14.19
CA ASP A 11 1.19 -4.24 -13.69
C ASP A 11 0.70 -3.24 -14.75
N ALA A 12 1.20 -3.35 -15.99
CA ALA A 12 0.79 -2.47 -17.08
C ALA A 12 -0.70 -2.66 -17.46
N ALA A 13 -1.16 -3.92 -17.51
CA ALA A 13 -2.55 -4.23 -17.79
C ALA A 13 -3.48 -3.80 -16.65
N MET A 14 -3.01 -3.90 -15.40
CA MET A 14 -3.74 -3.41 -14.23
C MET A 14 -3.86 -1.88 -14.24
N GLU A 15 -2.79 -1.16 -14.59
CA GLU A 15 -2.84 0.30 -14.75
C GLU A 15 -3.82 0.71 -15.86
N MET A 16 -3.84 0.01 -16.99
CA MET A 16 -4.82 0.24 -18.06
C MET A 16 -6.25 -0.07 -17.63
N PHE A 17 -6.44 -1.15 -16.86
CA PHE A 17 -7.74 -1.54 -16.32
C PHE A 17 -8.30 -0.44 -15.41
N LEU A 18 -7.51 0.06 -14.45
CA LEU A 18 -7.94 1.16 -13.56
C LEU A 18 -8.32 2.41 -14.36
N LYS A 19 -7.54 2.76 -15.39
CA LYS A 19 -7.87 3.89 -16.28
C LYS A 19 -9.16 3.69 -17.07
N LYS A 20 -9.39 2.48 -17.59
CA LYS A 20 -10.62 2.13 -18.33
C LYS A 20 -11.86 2.32 -17.45
N HIS A 21 -11.76 2.00 -16.17
CA HIS A 21 -12.83 2.17 -15.19
C HIS A 21 -12.81 3.55 -14.51
N HIS A 22 -12.11 4.53 -15.08
CA HIS A 22 -12.02 5.91 -14.57
C HIS A 22 -11.64 5.99 -13.08
N CYS A 23 -10.79 5.08 -12.62
CA CYS A 23 -10.35 5.05 -11.23
C CYS A 23 -9.53 6.31 -10.90
N PRO A 24 -9.93 7.09 -9.87
CA PRO A 24 -9.15 8.25 -9.44
C PRO A 24 -7.86 7.82 -8.72
N THR A 25 -7.86 6.63 -8.11
CA THR A 25 -6.67 6.09 -7.43
C THR A 25 -5.68 5.53 -8.45
N THR A 26 -4.44 6.00 -8.39
CA THR A 26 -3.38 5.52 -9.29
C THR A 26 -3.00 4.07 -8.97
N PHE A 27 -2.49 3.33 -9.97
CA PHE A 27 -2.03 1.95 -9.78
C PHE A 27 -1.00 1.78 -8.64
N PRO A 28 0.05 2.61 -8.52
CA PRO A 28 0.98 2.55 -7.38
C PRO A 28 0.26 2.62 -6.03
N VAL A 29 -0.66 3.57 -5.87
CA VAL A 29 -1.43 3.76 -4.63
C VAL A 29 -2.36 2.58 -4.36
N ALA A 30 -3.11 2.12 -5.36
CA ALA A 30 -4.05 1.00 -5.22
C ALA A 30 -3.37 -0.29 -4.73
N ARG A 31 -2.17 -0.60 -5.24
CA ARG A 31 -1.38 -1.75 -4.75
C ARG A 31 -1.07 -1.62 -3.27
N MET A 32 -0.60 -0.44 -2.87
CA MET A 32 -0.16 -0.20 -1.51
C MET A 32 -1.33 -0.11 -0.54
N ARG A 33 -2.48 0.39 -0.98
CA ARG A 33 -3.72 0.39 -0.19
C ARG A 33 -4.21 -1.01 0.12
N PHE A 34 -4.20 -1.92 -0.86
CA PHE A 34 -4.43 -3.33 -0.56
C PHE A 34 -3.40 -3.92 0.40
N LEU A 35 -2.11 -3.61 0.22
CA LEU A 35 -1.09 -4.10 1.14
C LEU A 35 -1.31 -3.59 2.58
N GLY A 36 -1.72 -2.34 2.73
CA GLY A 36 -2.12 -1.74 3.99
C GLY A 36 -3.26 -2.51 4.64
N GLU A 37 -4.37 -2.70 3.92
CA GLU A 37 -5.54 -3.47 4.43
C GLU A 37 -5.13 -4.88 4.83
N ILE A 38 -4.33 -5.55 3.98
CA ILE A 38 -3.79 -6.87 4.27
C ILE A 38 -2.94 -6.85 5.54
N ALA A 39 -2.20 -5.78 5.80
CA ALA A 39 -1.40 -5.60 7.00
C ALA A 39 -2.18 -5.04 8.19
N SER A 40 -3.45 -4.64 8.04
CA SER A 40 -4.24 -4.11 9.13
C SER A 40 -4.42 -5.16 10.24
N LEU A 41 -4.49 -4.67 11.48
CA LEU A 41 -4.85 -5.47 12.65
C LEU A 41 -6.36 -5.51 12.88
N ASP A 42 -7.14 -4.78 12.09
CA ASP A 42 -8.61 -4.90 12.09
C ASP A 42 -9.03 -6.26 11.51
N PHE A 43 -9.78 -7.04 12.29
CA PHE A 43 -10.29 -8.35 11.89
C PHE A 43 -11.49 -8.24 10.93
N GLU A 44 -12.11 -7.07 10.80
CA GLU A 44 -13.23 -6.78 9.90
C GLU A 44 -12.77 -6.27 8.51
N ALA A 45 -11.46 -6.32 8.25
CA ALA A 45 -10.86 -5.93 6.98
C ALA A 45 -11.52 -6.63 5.79
N SER A 46 -11.95 -5.85 4.80
CA SER A 46 -12.77 -6.35 3.68
C SER A 46 -12.18 -5.91 2.33
N PRO A 47 -11.71 -6.87 1.50
CA PRO A 47 -11.19 -6.56 0.17
C PRO A 47 -12.16 -5.75 -0.70
N VAL A 48 -13.47 -5.93 -0.51
CA VAL A 48 -14.50 -5.20 -1.28
C VAL A 48 -14.56 -3.74 -0.85
N LYS A 49 -14.55 -3.46 0.46
CA LYS A 49 -14.51 -2.07 0.98
C LYS A 49 -13.22 -1.36 0.54
N THR A 50 -12.09 -2.07 0.54
CA THR A 50 -10.85 -1.49 0.01
C THR A 50 -10.96 -1.17 -1.48
N VAL A 51 -11.61 -2.03 -2.29
CA VAL A 51 -11.88 -1.74 -3.71
C VAL A 51 -12.77 -0.50 -3.86
N GLU A 52 -13.85 -0.37 -3.09
CA GLU A 52 -14.72 0.82 -3.07
C GLU A 52 -13.93 2.11 -2.79
N SER A 53 -12.98 2.05 -1.85
CA SER A 53 -12.14 3.20 -1.52
C SER A 53 -11.33 3.72 -2.71
N PHE A 54 -11.06 2.88 -3.72
CA PHE A 54 -10.29 3.31 -4.89
C PHE A 54 -11.07 4.33 -5.74
N TRP A 55 -12.40 4.33 -5.61
CA TRP A 55 -13.32 5.28 -6.25
C TRP A 55 -13.99 6.24 -5.25
N GLY A 56 -13.40 6.42 -4.05
CA GLY A 56 -13.95 7.33 -3.05
C GLY A 56 -15.20 6.80 -2.33
N GLY A 57 -15.42 5.48 -2.34
CA GLY A 57 -16.50 4.81 -1.61
C GLY A 57 -17.63 4.28 -2.49
N GLU A 58 -17.64 4.61 -3.79
CA GLU A 58 -18.68 4.14 -4.72
C GLU A 58 -18.05 3.44 -5.92
N LEU A 59 -18.45 2.19 -6.19
CA LEU A 59 -17.94 1.43 -7.33
C LEU A 59 -18.40 2.02 -8.68
N PRO A 60 -17.67 1.73 -9.77
CA PRO A 60 -18.16 1.99 -11.12
C PRO A 60 -19.54 1.38 -11.36
N VAL A 61 -20.33 2.01 -12.22
CA VAL A 61 -21.54 1.39 -12.76
C VAL A 61 -21.13 0.29 -13.74
N PHE A 62 -21.74 -0.89 -13.59
CA PHE A 62 -21.49 -2.05 -14.44
C PHE A 62 -22.68 -2.32 -15.36
N ASP A 63 -22.40 -2.71 -16.61
CA ASP A 63 -23.44 -3.00 -17.62
C ASP A 63 -24.23 -4.28 -17.30
N GLY A 64 -23.73 -5.10 -16.38
CA GLY A 64 -24.39 -6.32 -15.89
C GLY A 64 -23.49 -7.18 -15.02
N GLU A 65 -24.04 -8.30 -14.55
CA GLU A 65 -23.37 -9.21 -13.60
C GLU A 65 -22.03 -9.75 -14.12
N GLN A 66 -21.93 -10.02 -15.42
CA GLN A 66 -20.71 -10.52 -16.05
C GLN A 66 -19.57 -9.48 -16.02
N ASP A 67 -19.89 -8.21 -16.24
CA ASP A 67 -18.91 -7.11 -16.20
C ASP A 67 -18.44 -6.87 -14.77
N ALA A 68 -19.38 -6.79 -13.81
CA ALA A 68 -19.07 -6.70 -12.39
C ALA A 68 -18.19 -7.89 -11.93
N SER A 69 -18.53 -9.11 -12.32
CA SER A 69 -17.76 -10.31 -12.01
C SER A 69 -16.33 -10.24 -12.57
N SER A 70 -16.18 -9.79 -13.82
CA SER A 70 -14.88 -9.60 -14.46
C SER A 70 -14.03 -8.58 -13.69
N PHE A 71 -14.64 -7.44 -13.34
CA PHE A 71 -14.01 -6.39 -12.55
C PHE A 71 -13.49 -6.91 -11.21
N PHE A 72 -14.35 -7.57 -10.42
CA PHE A 72 -13.95 -8.09 -9.11
C PHE A 72 -12.91 -9.20 -9.22
N ASN A 73 -12.99 -10.07 -10.22
CA ASN A 73 -11.96 -11.09 -10.44
C ASN A 73 -10.59 -10.45 -10.70
N THR A 74 -10.53 -9.37 -11.47
CA THR A 74 -9.29 -8.62 -11.70
C THR A 74 -8.78 -7.95 -10.42
N MET A 75 -9.65 -7.32 -9.64
CA MET A 75 -9.27 -6.71 -8.35
C MET A 75 -8.76 -7.75 -7.35
N MET A 76 -9.43 -8.91 -7.26
CA MET A 76 -9.01 -10.02 -6.40
C MET A 76 -7.71 -10.67 -6.87
N ALA A 77 -7.41 -10.65 -8.16
CA ALA A 77 -6.10 -11.05 -8.66
C ALA A 77 -4.99 -10.13 -8.14
N LEU A 78 -5.25 -8.82 -8.05
CA LEU A 78 -4.31 -7.86 -7.45
C LEU A 78 -4.21 -8.05 -5.93
N TRP A 79 -5.32 -8.18 -5.22
CA TRP A 79 -5.34 -8.52 -3.78
C TRP A 79 -4.47 -9.75 -3.49
N ASN A 80 -4.73 -10.85 -4.19
CA ASN A 80 -3.99 -12.11 -4.02
C ASN A 80 -2.51 -11.97 -4.36
N ARG A 81 -2.12 -11.05 -5.26
CA ARG A 81 -0.72 -10.74 -5.51
C ARG A 81 -0.10 -10.04 -4.31
N MET A 82 -0.78 -9.06 -3.74
CA MET A 82 -0.27 -8.32 -2.58
C MET A 82 -0.21 -9.19 -1.33
N ALA A 83 -1.18 -10.10 -1.13
CA ALA A 83 -1.23 -11.01 0.02
C ALA A 83 0.01 -11.93 0.12
N ARG A 84 0.66 -12.24 -1.01
CA ARG A 84 1.89 -13.06 -1.01
C ARG A 84 3.05 -12.44 -0.23
N HIS A 85 3.02 -11.13 0.00
CA HIS A 85 4.04 -10.46 0.82
C HIS A 85 3.99 -10.86 2.30
N GLN A 86 2.86 -11.39 2.77
CA GLN A 86 2.73 -11.98 4.11
C GLN A 86 3.56 -13.26 4.27
N ASP A 87 3.89 -13.95 3.17
CA ASP A 87 4.60 -15.24 3.18
C ASP A 87 6.08 -15.10 2.81
N GLY A 88 6.67 -13.94 3.08
CA GLY A 88 8.11 -13.74 2.97
C GLY A 88 8.59 -13.14 1.66
N VAL A 89 7.70 -12.88 0.69
CA VAL A 89 8.06 -12.13 -0.53
C VAL A 89 8.34 -10.67 -0.18
N ILE A 90 9.52 -10.16 -0.55
CA ILE A 90 9.90 -8.75 -0.34
C ILE A 90 8.91 -7.83 -1.07
N VAL A 91 8.42 -6.80 -0.38
CA VAL A 91 7.58 -5.76 -0.98
C VAL A 91 8.42 -4.95 -1.94
N LYS A 92 7.92 -4.76 -3.18
CA LYS A 92 8.57 -3.94 -4.20
C LYS A 92 7.66 -2.81 -4.64
N LEU A 93 8.14 -1.57 -4.50
CA LEU A 93 7.41 -0.39 -4.94
C LEU A 93 7.40 -0.28 -6.46
N THR A 94 6.45 0.50 -6.98
CA THR A 94 6.37 0.73 -8.42
C THR A 94 7.59 1.53 -8.87
N LYS A 95 8.28 1.13 -9.93
CA LYS A 95 9.41 1.91 -10.45
C LYS A 95 8.88 3.18 -11.14
N PRO A 96 9.44 4.37 -10.85
CA PRO A 96 9.15 5.56 -11.64
C PRO A 96 9.43 5.27 -13.12
N LYS A 97 8.53 5.71 -14.00
CA LYS A 97 8.66 5.44 -15.45
C LYS A 97 9.87 6.17 -16.05
N LYS A 98 10.20 7.34 -15.50
CA LYS A 98 11.23 8.25 -15.99
C LYS A 98 11.84 8.99 -14.79
N LEU A 99 13.12 9.32 -14.91
CA LEU A 99 13.92 10.01 -13.89
C LEU A 99 14.98 10.89 -14.58
N ARG A 100 14.56 11.68 -15.58
CA ARG A 100 15.47 12.34 -16.54
C ARG A 100 15.66 13.83 -16.27
N ASP A 101 14.66 14.48 -15.69
CA ASP A 101 14.62 15.91 -15.41
C ASP A 101 13.97 16.18 -14.05
N TRP A 102 13.91 17.46 -13.66
CA TRP A 102 13.37 17.87 -12.37
C TRP A 102 11.86 17.59 -12.23
N ASP A 103 11.10 17.63 -13.32
CA ASP A 103 9.66 17.33 -13.27
C ASP A 103 9.44 15.82 -13.06
N ASP A 104 10.23 14.98 -13.72
CA ASP A 104 10.29 13.54 -13.46
C ASP A 104 10.67 13.25 -11.98
N MET A 105 11.59 14.03 -11.38
CA MET A 105 11.94 13.90 -9.94
C MET A 105 10.76 14.23 -9.04
N VAL A 106 10.10 15.38 -9.27
CA VAL A 106 8.94 15.82 -8.49
C VAL A 106 7.83 14.78 -8.58
N ALA A 107 7.55 14.26 -9.78
CA ALA A 107 6.56 13.21 -9.97
C ALA A 107 6.91 11.92 -9.21
N ALA A 108 8.19 11.52 -9.20
CA ALA A 108 8.64 10.33 -8.47
C ALA A 108 8.54 10.50 -6.95
N LEU A 109 8.92 11.66 -6.41
CA LEU A 109 8.81 11.99 -4.99
C LEU A 109 7.35 11.97 -4.52
N ARG A 110 6.47 12.65 -5.26
CA ARG A 110 5.02 12.65 -4.97
C ARG A 110 4.41 11.27 -5.07
N MET A 111 4.80 10.48 -6.08
CA MET A 111 4.36 9.09 -6.21
C MET A 111 4.76 8.27 -4.98
N ARG A 112 5.97 8.48 -4.44
CA ARG A 112 6.43 7.77 -3.24
C ARG A 112 5.69 8.19 -1.98
N SER A 113 5.46 9.49 -1.78
CA SER A 113 4.63 9.95 -0.66
C SER A 113 3.21 9.37 -0.75
N ALA A 114 2.59 9.42 -1.93
CA ALA A 114 1.25 8.87 -2.15
C ALA A 114 1.18 7.34 -1.97
N GLU A 115 2.19 6.57 -2.41
CA GLU A 115 2.27 5.12 -2.15
C GLU A 115 2.28 4.82 -0.63
N ILE A 116 2.89 5.69 0.17
CA ILE A 116 2.91 5.56 1.64
C ILE A 116 1.58 6.03 2.23
N ARG A 117 1.22 7.31 2.06
CA ARG A 117 0.09 7.96 2.75
C ARG A 117 -1.26 7.48 2.23
N ASP A 118 -1.54 7.77 0.96
CA ASP A 118 -2.82 7.44 0.32
C ASP A 118 -2.95 5.95 0.01
N GLY A 119 -1.81 5.26 -0.05
CA GLY A 119 -1.70 3.83 -0.27
C GLY A 119 -1.67 3.09 1.06
N PHE A 120 -0.47 2.74 1.49
CA PHE A 120 -0.27 1.81 2.60
C PHE A 120 -0.93 2.25 3.91
N LEU A 121 -0.68 3.46 4.39
CA LEU A 121 -1.20 3.95 5.67
C LEU A 121 -2.72 4.10 5.62
N PHE A 122 -3.28 4.63 4.53
CA PHE A 122 -4.73 4.66 4.33
C PHE A 122 -5.35 3.27 4.44
N GLY A 123 -4.76 2.26 3.79
CA GLY A 123 -5.28 0.90 3.84
C GLY A 123 -5.04 0.21 5.19
N PHE A 124 -3.92 0.50 5.84
CA PHE A 124 -3.60 -0.04 7.16
C PHE A 124 -4.62 0.43 8.21
N GLY A 125 -5.10 1.67 8.05
CA GLY A 125 -6.08 2.28 8.92
C GLY A 125 -5.49 2.74 10.24
N ASP A 126 -6.33 3.36 11.06
CA ASP A 126 -5.98 3.63 12.45
C ASP A 126 -6.07 2.33 13.24
N SER A 127 -5.00 1.97 13.93
CA SER A 127 -4.97 0.78 14.79
C SER A 127 -5.57 1.04 16.17
N GLY A 128 -6.03 2.27 16.44
CA GLY A 128 -6.35 2.75 17.77
C GLY A 128 -5.08 3.04 18.57
N GLU A 129 -5.01 4.23 19.17
CA GLU A 129 -3.88 4.64 20.00
C GLU A 129 -3.57 3.57 21.09
N GLY A 130 -2.32 3.10 21.12
CA GLY A 130 -1.82 2.17 22.15
C GLY A 130 -1.99 0.67 21.88
N GLN A 131 -2.55 0.26 20.73
CA GLN A 131 -2.71 -1.17 20.40
C GLN A 131 -1.54 -1.78 19.62
N LEU A 132 -0.65 -0.95 19.06
CA LEU A 132 0.51 -1.45 18.30
C LEU A 132 1.70 -1.71 19.23
N PRO A 133 2.44 -2.83 19.02
CA PRO A 133 3.75 -3.01 19.64
C PRO A 133 4.72 -1.87 19.24
N PRO A 134 5.64 -1.45 20.13
CA PRO A 134 6.53 -0.31 19.87
C PRO A 134 7.29 -0.41 18.54
N ALA A 135 7.82 -1.59 18.19
CA ALA A 135 8.55 -1.77 16.94
C ALA A 135 7.68 -1.58 15.68
N LEU A 136 6.39 -1.89 15.75
CA LEU A 136 5.45 -1.67 14.66
C LEU A 136 5.09 -0.18 14.56
N GLN A 137 4.86 0.47 15.71
CA GLN A 137 4.65 1.90 15.81
C GLN A 137 5.83 2.70 15.25
N ASP A 138 7.06 2.36 15.63
CA ASP A 138 8.29 2.97 15.10
C ASP A 138 8.39 2.81 13.57
N GLY A 139 8.00 1.64 13.05
CA GLY A 139 7.96 1.39 11.61
C GLY A 139 6.94 2.28 10.88
N ILE A 140 5.74 2.47 11.46
CA ILE A 140 4.70 3.34 10.91
C ILE A 140 5.16 4.81 10.94
N HIS A 141 5.65 5.30 12.08
CA HIS A 141 6.19 6.67 12.17
C HIS A 141 7.34 6.90 11.19
N GLY A 142 8.24 5.93 11.03
CA GLY A 142 9.32 6.01 10.05
C GLY A 142 8.83 6.14 8.61
N LEU A 143 7.72 5.48 8.24
CA LEU A 143 7.09 5.67 6.94
C LEU A 143 6.51 7.08 6.78
N GLU A 144 5.83 7.60 7.81
CA GLU A 144 5.25 8.95 7.81
C GLU A 144 6.32 10.04 7.64
N GLU A 145 7.43 9.93 8.38
CA GLU A 145 8.57 10.85 8.27
C GLU A 145 9.19 10.82 6.88
N ILE A 146 9.35 9.63 6.28
CA ILE A 146 9.89 9.50 4.92
C ILE A 146 8.94 10.13 3.90
N ALA A 147 7.63 9.93 4.05
CA ALA A 147 6.63 10.52 3.16
C ALA A 147 6.63 12.05 3.24
N GLU A 148 6.68 12.62 4.46
CA GLU A 148 6.81 14.06 4.68
C GLU A 148 8.05 14.64 3.99
N ARG A 149 9.20 13.99 4.18
CA ARG A 149 10.46 14.43 3.54
C ARG A 149 10.39 14.38 2.01
N PHE A 150 9.63 13.45 1.42
CA PHE A 150 9.43 13.45 -0.02
C PHE A 150 8.55 14.60 -0.50
N ASP A 151 7.49 14.93 0.24
CA ASP A 151 6.65 16.09 -0.08
C ASP A 151 7.44 17.40 0.02
N GLU A 152 8.19 17.59 1.11
CA GLU A 152 9.08 18.74 1.28
C GLU A 152 10.13 18.84 0.17
N ALA A 153 10.75 17.70 -0.20
CA ALA A 153 11.72 17.66 -1.29
C ALA A 153 11.07 18.02 -2.63
N ALA A 154 9.86 17.53 -2.90
CA ALA A 154 9.11 17.82 -4.12
C ALA A 154 8.75 19.31 -4.22
N GLU A 155 8.26 19.91 -3.12
CA GLU A 155 7.94 21.34 -3.04
C GLU A 155 9.19 22.20 -3.27
N ARG A 156 10.29 21.84 -2.62
CA ARG A 156 11.56 22.55 -2.74
C ARG A 156 12.13 22.51 -4.17
N ILE A 157 12.05 21.35 -4.84
CA ILE A 157 12.48 21.21 -6.24
C ILE A 157 11.55 21.97 -7.19
N GLN A 158 10.25 22.00 -6.92
CA GLN A 158 9.31 22.74 -7.77
C GLN A 158 9.39 24.26 -7.55
N GLY A 159 9.81 24.68 -6.36
CA GLY A 159 9.84 26.07 -5.92
C GLY A 159 11.11 26.85 -6.28
N PRO A 160 11.18 28.13 -5.85
CA PRO A 160 12.31 29.02 -6.14
C PRO A 160 13.62 28.56 -5.46
N ARG A 161 13.52 27.68 -4.46
CA ARG A 161 14.65 27.13 -3.70
C ARG A 161 15.36 25.96 -4.38
N ARG A 162 14.94 25.60 -5.61
CA ARG A 162 15.56 24.50 -6.35
C ARG A 162 17.06 24.73 -6.53
N GLY A 163 17.87 23.80 -6.05
CA GLY A 163 19.33 23.81 -6.19
C GLY A 163 20.09 24.61 -5.13
N GLU A 164 19.41 25.20 -4.14
CA GLU A 164 20.06 25.90 -3.02
C GLU A 164 20.96 25.00 -2.17
N ASP A 165 20.68 23.70 -2.17
CA ASP A 165 21.47 22.66 -1.48
C ASP A 165 22.63 22.11 -2.32
N GLY A 166 22.78 22.56 -3.56
CA GLY A 166 23.80 22.09 -4.49
C GLY A 166 23.58 20.66 -5.01
N LEU A 167 22.42 20.04 -4.78
CA LEU A 167 22.16 18.68 -5.27
C LEU A 167 21.96 18.65 -6.79
N SER A 168 22.59 17.67 -7.44
CA SER A 168 22.36 17.38 -8.86
C SER A 168 21.16 16.45 -9.06
N LEU A 169 20.71 16.31 -10.32
CA LEU A 169 19.69 15.31 -10.68
C LEU A 169 20.13 13.88 -10.35
N ASP A 170 21.41 13.57 -10.48
CA ASP A 170 21.94 12.23 -10.18
C ASP A 170 21.97 11.98 -8.67
N ASP A 171 22.27 13.01 -7.86
CA ASP A 171 22.17 12.92 -6.40
C ASP A 171 20.72 12.66 -5.98
N CYS A 172 19.77 13.41 -6.53
CA CYS A 172 18.34 13.20 -6.27
C CYS A 172 17.88 11.79 -6.67
N ARG A 173 18.32 11.30 -7.84
CA ARG A 173 18.02 9.93 -8.29
C ARG A 173 18.51 8.89 -7.28
N ARG A 174 19.77 9.03 -6.84
CA ARG A 174 20.37 8.13 -5.85
C ARG A 174 19.61 8.16 -4.52
N ILE A 175 19.27 9.35 -4.02
CA ILE A 175 18.50 9.51 -2.78
C ILE A 175 17.13 8.82 -2.89
N ILE A 176 16.40 9.03 -4.00
CA ILE A 176 15.11 8.37 -4.23
C ILE A 176 15.27 6.84 -4.24
N GLU A 177 16.32 6.32 -4.90
CA GLU A 177 16.58 4.88 -4.95
C GLU A 177 16.95 4.28 -3.59
N GLU A 178 17.80 4.96 -2.82
CA GLU A 178 18.19 4.54 -1.46
C GLU A 178 16.99 4.54 -0.53
N ARG A 179 16.21 5.62 -0.50
CA ARG A 179 14.98 5.72 0.32
C ARG A 179 13.91 4.73 -0.14
N THR A 180 13.80 4.45 -1.45
CA THR A 180 12.91 3.39 -1.96
C THR A 180 13.22 2.04 -1.30
N LYS A 181 14.50 1.67 -1.17
CA LYS A 181 14.88 0.39 -0.54
C LYS A 181 14.55 0.37 0.95
N GLU A 182 14.75 1.48 1.64
CA GLU A 182 14.39 1.63 3.05
C GLU A 182 12.88 1.43 3.26
N ILE A 183 12.05 2.07 2.43
CA ILE A 183 10.59 1.92 2.48
C ILE A 183 10.16 0.48 2.17
N GLU A 184 10.73 -0.14 1.14
CA GLU A 184 10.45 -1.54 0.80
C GLU A 184 10.77 -2.50 1.96
N ASN A 185 11.85 -2.23 2.69
CA ASN A 185 12.21 -2.99 3.89
C ASN A 185 11.21 -2.75 5.02
N LEU A 186 10.85 -1.49 5.30
CA LEU A 186 9.85 -1.15 6.32
C LEU A 186 8.50 -1.83 6.02
N PHE A 187 7.98 -1.72 4.81
CA PHE A 187 6.74 -2.42 4.42
C PHE A 187 6.85 -3.94 4.62
N THR A 188 7.99 -4.53 4.25
CA THR A 188 8.19 -5.98 4.42
C THR A 188 8.18 -6.38 5.90
N VAL A 189 8.81 -5.59 6.76
CA VAL A 189 8.84 -5.83 8.21
C VAL A 189 7.44 -5.67 8.82
N ILE A 190 6.76 -4.56 8.52
CA ILE A 190 5.43 -4.23 9.03
C ILE A 190 4.40 -5.30 8.64
N VAL A 191 4.34 -5.68 7.35
CA VAL A 191 3.40 -6.69 6.85
C VAL A 191 3.60 -8.05 7.54
N ARG A 192 4.85 -8.44 7.80
CA ARG A 192 5.16 -9.69 8.50
C ARG A 192 4.81 -9.61 9.98
N ALA A 193 5.18 -8.52 10.64
CA ALA A 193 4.85 -8.29 12.04
C ALA A 193 3.33 -8.34 12.26
N ALA A 194 2.56 -7.65 11.43
CA ALA A 194 1.10 -7.64 11.53
C ALA A 194 0.46 -9.02 11.30
N LYS A 195 1.03 -9.84 10.40
CA LYS A 195 0.60 -11.23 10.22
C LYS A 195 0.79 -12.04 11.50
N GLU A 196 1.97 -11.97 12.11
CA GLU A 196 2.26 -12.73 13.34
C GLU A 196 1.40 -12.24 14.51
N LEU A 197 1.18 -10.93 14.63
CA LEU A 197 0.30 -10.37 15.66
C LEU A 197 -1.13 -10.85 15.53
N ARG A 198 -1.69 -10.89 14.31
CA ARG A 198 -3.02 -11.47 14.10
C ARG A 198 -3.06 -12.95 14.43
N ARG A 199 -2.02 -13.73 14.06
CA ARG A 199 -1.94 -15.16 14.42
C ARG A 199 -2.01 -15.35 15.94
N LEU A 200 -1.25 -14.58 16.70
CA LEU A 200 -1.27 -14.62 18.17
C LEU A 200 -2.61 -14.14 18.75
N GLY A 201 -3.21 -13.11 18.17
CA GLY A 201 -4.54 -12.63 18.57
C GLY A 201 -5.64 -13.69 18.38
N PHE A 202 -5.61 -14.42 17.26
CA PHE A 202 -6.53 -15.54 17.03
C PHE A 202 -6.33 -16.67 18.05
N GLU A 203 -5.09 -17.06 18.33
CA GLU A 203 -4.77 -18.10 19.33
C GLU A 203 -5.29 -17.72 20.73
N ALA A 204 -5.14 -16.46 21.14
CA ALA A 204 -5.66 -15.98 22.43
C ALA A 204 -7.20 -15.92 22.48
N MET A 205 -7.88 -15.64 21.37
CA MET A 205 -9.35 -15.64 21.32
C MET A 205 -9.92 -17.07 21.38
N ASP A 206 -9.31 -18.02 20.65
CA ASP A 206 -9.71 -19.43 20.66
C ASP A 206 -9.55 -20.06 22.07
N GLU A 207 -8.50 -19.71 22.82
CA GLU A 207 -8.30 -20.18 24.21
C GLU A 207 -9.37 -19.64 25.18
N VAL A 208 -9.92 -18.45 24.93
CA VAL A 208 -10.97 -17.84 25.77
C VAL A 208 -12.34 -18.49 25.49
N ASP A 209 -12.63 -18.84 24.23
CA ASP A 209 -13.87 -19.53 23.85
C ASP A 209 -13.89 -21.01 24.31
N ASP A 210 -12.76 -21.72 24.30
CA ASP A 210 -12.66 -23.10 24.81
C ASP A 210 -12.65 -23.18 26.36
N GLY A 211 -12.35 -22.08 27.05
CA GLY A 211 -12.43 -21.97 28.52
C GLY A 211 -13.85 -21.74 29.06
N GLY A 212 -14.84 -21.60 28.19
CA GLY A 212 -16.20 -21.15 28.49
C GLY A 212 -17.25 -22.22 28.74
N VAL A 213 -16.93 -23.44 29.19
CA VAL A 213 -17.92 -24.35 29.79
C VAL A 213 -17.30 -25.16 30.93
N VAL A 214 -17.44 -24.67 32.16
CA VAL A 214 -17.54 -25.55 33.34
C VAL A 214 -18.69 -25.05 34.20
N HIS A 215 -19.62 -25.97 34.46
CA HIS A 215 -20.94 -25.85 35.11
C HIS A 215 -21.00 -25.01 36.39
#